data_AF-A0A7J4RLG7-F1
#
_entry.id   AF-A0A7J4RLG7-F1
#
_cell.length_a   1.000
_cell.length_b   1.000
_cell.length_c   1.000
_cell.angle_alpha   90.00
_cell.angle_beta   90.00
_cell.angle_gamma   90.00
#
_symmetry.space_group_name_H-M   'P 1'
#
loop_
_entity.id
_entity.type
_entity.pdbx_description
1 polymer ?
#
loop_
_entity_poly.entity_id
_entity_poly.type
_entity_poly.pdbx_seq_one_letter_code
_entity_poly.pdbx_strand_id
1 'polypeptide(L)'
;MVQAEHDVAIQDTDRLEGRAALVNNVKAAVALAGAVRSTLGPRGLDKMLVDGDGSSLVTNDGVTVIETARVEHPTARLLISASSSQDKAARDGTTSTVVLTAELLQNSLELVRMGVHPSTIINGYLLAERESISELERVSRETISPDEMKSVISTTLAGKISSSLASHITDIALEAAEILSEENGGDDLERLRVKRLEVSGGLSTDSTLIKGLMIAKTRVDMGTPRSSGAGTIAIIDGGLENAKLEMEAEIEVSSPGVLRDFHERSIANLRKSVDHLSSLGVDLLIVRDGVSDEAVPMLSDKGITSYRRFERIDLEILSRITGARIIRDPLRISEEDLGTFTNREEESIAGVTHTTIEGPERGALTVVFRGTSPHIREEVMRAFDDAMGVSFRMVRDSRVVPGGGAIQIHLARHIRAFALGNPGREQLAIEGYAAALEVIPRALA
;
A
#
# COMPACT_ATOMS: atom_id res chain seq x y z
N MET A 1 39.73 -27.11 -8.46
CA MET A 1 39.04 -26.19 -9.39
C MET A 1 38.22 -25.15 -8.64
N VAL A 2 37.39 -25.51 -7.66
CA VAL A 2 36.55 -24.55 -6.90
C VAL A 2 37.33 -23.45 -6.16
N GLN A 3 38.49 -23.75 -5.56
CA GLN A 3 39.34 -22.72 -4.92
C GLN A 3 40.00 -21.77 -5.93
N ALA A 4 40.38 -22.29 -7.11
CA ALA A 4 41.01 -21.47 -8.15
C ALA A 4 40.00 -20.52 -8.80
N GLU A 5 38.75 -20.94 -8.98
CA GLU A 5 37.67 -20.05 -9.45
C GLU A 5 37.31 -18.97 -8.42
N HIS A 6 37.36 -19.30 -7.13
CA HIS A 6 37.12 -18.32 -6.06
C HIS A 6 38.25 -17.28 -5.96
N ASP A 7 39.50 -17.71 -6.10
CA ASP A 7 40.66 -16.80 -6.09
C ASP A 7 40.72 -15.93 -7.36
N VAL A 8 40.30 -16.44 -8.52
CA VAL A 8 40.16 -15.66 -9.76
C VAL A 8 39.02 -14.64 -9.64
N ALA A 9 37.87 -15.01 -9.05
CA ALA A 9 36.78 -14.08 -8.79
C ALA A 9 37.19 -12.94 -7.85
N ILE A 10 38.05 -13.21 -6.85
CA ILE A 10 38.59 -12.18 -5.95
C ILE A 10 39.58 -11.25 -6.68
N GLN A 11 40.35 -11.77 -7.65
CA GLN A 11 41.27 -10.96 -8.46
C GLN A 11 40.57 -10.03 -9.46
N ASP A 12 39.41 -10.45 -10.00
CA ASP A 12 38.57 -9.63 -10.89
C ASP A 12 37.58 -8.72 -10.12
N THR A 13 37.63 -8.70 -8.78
CA THR A 13 36.76 -7.84 -7.96
C THR A 13 37.45 -6.53 -7.60
N ASP A 14 36.98 -5.42 -8.16
CA ASP A 14 37.38 -4.08 -7.74
C ASP A 14 36.98 -3.83 -6.28
N ARG A 15 37.98 -3.69 -5.40
CA ARG A 15 37.78 -3.40 -3.97
C ARG A 15 38.08 -1.95 -3.65
N LEU A 16 37.09 -1.27 -3.08
CA LEU A 16 37.25 0.03 -2.46
C LEU A 16 37.50 -0.15 -0.96
N GLU A 17 38.65 0.32 -0.47
CA GLU A 17 39.03 0.16 0.94
C GLU A 17 39.22 1.50 1.67
N GLY A 18 39.14 1.43 3.00
CA GLY A 18 39.45 2.53 3.90
C GLY A 18 38.64 3.80 3.66
N ARG A 19 39.32 4.95 3.67
CA ARG A 19 38.67 6.28 3.55
C ARG A 19 38.01 6.50 2.18
N ALA A 20 38.54 5.91 1.11
CA ALA A 20 37.98 6.06 -0.23
C ALA A 20 36.58 5.45 -0.32
N ALA A 21 36.36 4.29 0.30
CA ALA A 21 35.05 3.67 0.40
C ALA A 21 34.04 4.57 1.14
N LEU A 22 34.44 5.14 2.30
CA LEU A 22 33.58 6.05 3.05
C LEU A 22 33.18 7.28 2.24
N VAL A 23 34.15 7.93 1.57
CA VAL A 23 33.90 9.10 0.74
C VAL A 23 32.93 8.77 -0.40
N ASN A 24 33.12 7.63 -1.07
CA ASN A 24 32.22 7.20 -2.16
C ASN A 24 30.80 6.91 -1.66
N ASN A 25 30.67 6.23 -0.52
CA ASN A 25 29.37 5.96 0.10
C ASN A 25 28.61 7.25 0.43
N VAL A 26 29.28 8.21 1.08
CA VAL A 26 28.67 9.51 1.40
C VAL A 26 28.33 10.29 0.13
N LYS A 27 29.21 10.29 -0.88
CA LYS A 27 28.96 10.96 -2.16
C LYS A 27 27.69 10.43 -2.83
N ALA A 28 27.49 9.11 -2.84
CA ALA A 28 26.29 8.50 -3.38
C ALA A 28 25.02 8.92 -2.60
N ALA A 29 25.09 8.93 -1.27
CA ALA A 29 24.00 9.36 -0.41
C ALA A 29 23.62 10.83 -0.63
N VAL A 30 24.61 11.72 -0.68
CA VAL A 30 24.43 13.16 -0.90
C VAL A 30 23.89 13.44 -2.31
N ALA A 31 24.35 12.71 -3.32
CA ALA A 31 23.82 12.82 -4.68
C ALA A 31 22.33 12.46 -4.74
N LEU A 32 21.94 11.35 -4.10
CA LEU A 32 20.54 10.91 -4.03
C LEU A 32 19.67 11.92 -3.26
N ALA A 33 20.13 12.39 -2.11
CA ALA A 33 19.44 13.42 -1.35
C ALA A 33 19.32 14.73 -2.13
N GLY A 34 20.36 15.13 -2.86
CA GLY A 34 20.31 16.29 -3.75
C GLY A 34 19.27 16.14 -4.86
N ALA A 35 19.06 14.92 -5.36
CA ALA A 35 18.03 14.64 -6.35
C ALA A 35 16.63 14.82 -5.78
N VAL A 36 16.33 14.42 -4.54
CA VAL A 36 14.96 14.54 -3.97
C VAL A 36 14.72 15.78 -3.10
N ARG A 37 15.76 16.51 -2.68
CA ARG A 37 15.63 17.65 -1.76
C ARG A 37 14.61 18.69 -2.25
N SER A 38 14.52 18.92 -3.55
CA SER A 38 13.59 19.88 -4.13
C SER A 38 12.11 19.49 -4.00
N THR A 39 11.80 18.26 -3.62
CA THR A 39 10.42 17.78 -3.41
C THR A 39 9.96 17.87 -1.95
N LEU A 40 10.83 18.34 -1.05
CA LEU A 40 10.49 18.43 0.36
C LEU A 40 9.62 19.65 0.66
N GLY A 41 8.48 19.42 1.31
CA GLY A 41 7.60 20.46 1.87
C GLY A 41 6.49 20.93 0.93
N PRO A 42 5.63 21.85 1.38
CA PRO A 42 4.43 22.27 0.66
C PRO A 42 4.70 23.11 -0.58
N ARG A 43 5.95 23.54 -0.79
CA ARG A 43 6.44 24.20 -2.01
C ARG A 43 7.42 23.32 -2.79
N GLY A 44 7.39 22.01 -2.52
CA GLY A 44 8.18 21.03 -3.25
C GLY A 44 7.86 21.09 -4.75
N LEU A 45 8.87 20.91 -5.58
CA LEU A 45 8.76 20.92 -7.04
C LEU A 45 8.46 19.51 -7.56
N ASP A 46 7.51 19.42 -8.48
CA ASP A 46 7.24 18.19 -9.20
C ASP A 46 8.41 17.80 -10.08
N LYS A 47 8.66 16.49 -10.16
CA LYS A 47 9.67 15.91 -11.03
C LYS A 47 9.00 15.11 -12.13
N MET A 48 9.38 15.43 -13.36
CA MET A 48 9.05 14.62 -14.52
C MET A 48 10.14 13.56 -14.71
N LEU A 49 9.77 12.31 -14.50
CA LEU A 49 10.56 11.12 -14.74
C LEU A 49 10.20 10.58 -16.11
N VAL A 50 11.18 10.26 -16.94
CA VAL A 50 10.98 9.71 -18.29
C VAL A 50 11.66 8.36 -18.35
N ASP A 51 10.89 7.31 -18.63
CA ASP A 51 11.44 5.95 -18.79
C ASP A 51 11.92 5.75 -20.24
N GLY A 52 12.69 4.69 -20.48
CA GLY A 52 13.30 4.40 -21.78
C GLY A 52 12.31 4.11 -22.90
N ASP A 53 11.07 3.76 -22.58
CA ASP A 53 9.97 3.57 -23.53
C ASP A 53 9.26 4.88 -23.92
N GLY A 54 9.66 6.02 -23.33
CA GLY A 54 9.08 7.33 -23.57
C GLY A 54 7.83 7.62 -22.72
N SER A 55 7.44 6.71 -21.83
CA SER A 55 6.44 7.02 -20.80
C SER A 55 7.00 8.07 -19.82
N SER A 56 6.13 8.95 -19.34
CA SER A 56 6.51 10.00 -18.39
C SER A 56 5.63 9.94 -17.16
N LEU A 57 6.25 10.03 -15.99
CA LEU A 57 5.58 10.12 -14.71
C LEU A 57 5.94 11.46 -14.07
N VAL A 58 4.94 12.26 -13.70
CA VAL A 58 5.13 13.48 -12.93
C VAL A 58 4.74 13.20 -11.48
N THR A 59 5.65 13.47 -10.55
CA THR A 59 5.39 13.23 -9.12
C THR A 59 6.25 14.14 -8.24
N ASN A 60 5.72 14.48 -7.07
CA ASN A 60 6.43 15.16 -5.99
C ASN A 60 6.94 14.17 -4.93
N ASP A 61 6.44 12.94 -4.94
CA ASP A 61 6.79 11.97 -3.92
C ASP A 61 8.23 11.46 -4.08
N GLY A 62 9.03 11.62 -3.02
CA GLY A 62 10.44 11.31 -3.02
C GLY A 62 10.74 9.82 -3.18
N VAL A 63 9.91 8.92 -2.63
CA VAL A 63 10.16 7.48 -2.78
C VAL A 63 9.94 7.04 -4.22
N THR A 64 8.86 7.51 -4.85
CA THR A 64 8.59 7.24 -6.27
C THR A 64 9.75 7.70 -7.16
N VAL A 65 10.27 8.93 -6.95
CA VAL A 65 11.42 9.47 -7.68
C VAL A 65 12.65 8.58 -7.57
N ILE A 66 12.92 8.08 -6.36
CA ILE A 66 14.12 7.30 -6.07
C ILE A 66 14.02 5.87 -6.61
N GLU A 67 12.85 5.24 -6.51
CA GLU A 67 12.62 3.87 -7.02
C GLU A 67 12.71 3.83 -8.55
N THR A 68 12.24 4.87 -9.24
CA THR A 68 12.37 4.98 -10.70
C THR A 68 13.82 5.19 -11.16
N ALA A 69 14.69 5.77 -10.33
CA ALA A 69 16.04 6.16 -10.72
C ALA A 69 17.03 4.99 -10.99
N ARG A 70 16.62 3.72 -10.80
CA ARG A 70 17.40 2.48 -11.06
C ARG A 70 18.89 2.60 -10.66
N VAL A 71 19.14 2.95 -9.40
CA VAL A 71 20.50 3.25 -8.92
C VAL A 71 21.31 1.98 -8.62
N GLU A 72 22.52 1.88 -9.17
CA GLU A 72 23.40 0.73 -8.98
C GLU A 72 24.19 0.76 -7.65
N HIS A 73 24.52 1.96 -7.16
CA HIS A 73 25.40 2.11 -5.99
C HIS A 73 24.78 1.47 -4.72
N PRO A 74 25.50 0.59 -3.99
CA PRO A 74 24.93 -0.13 -2.83
C PRO A 74 24.38 0.78 -1.74
N THR A 75 25.10 1.84 -1.37
CA THR A 75 24.62 2.83 -0.39
C THR A 75 23.34 3.53 -0.84
N ALA A 76 23.20 3.85 -2.13
CA ALA A 76 21.98 4.43 -2.64
C ALA A 76 20.83 3.44 -2.50
N ARG A 77 21.01 2.16 -2.90
CA ARG A 77 20.01 1.09 -2.73
C ARG A 77 19.57 0.91 -1.27
N LEU A 78 20.49 1.03 -0.31
CA LEU A 78 20.14 1.00 1.13
C LEU A 78 19.26 2.19 1.53
N LEU A 79 19.54 3.40 1.02
CA LEU A 79 18.69 4.56 1.24
C LEU A 79 17.32 4.43 0.58
N ILE A 80 17.24 3.86 -0.63
CA ILE A 80 15.95 3.55 -1.28
C ILE A 80 15.14 2.60 -0.39
N SER A 81 15.79 1.55 0.11
CA SER A 81 15.15 0.54 0.96
C SER A 81 14.68 1.13 2.29
N ALA A 82 15.45 2.04 2.89
CA ALA A 82 15.06 2.76 4.09
C ALA A 82 13.86 3.67 3.83
N SER A 83 13.85 4.41 2.72
CA SER A 83 12.72 5.25 2.31
C SER A 83 11.45 4.42 2.03
N SER A 84 11.58 3.28 1.35
CA SER A 84 10.46 2.36 1.09
C SER A 84 9.93 1.72 2.38
N SER A 85 10.80 1.45 3.35
CA SER A 85 10.39 0.97 4.67
C SER A 85 9.64 2.06 5.45
N GLN A 86 10.08 3.32 5.34
CA GLN A 86 9.39 4.47 5.92
C GLN A 86 8.01 4.67 5.29
N ASP A 87 7.88 4.55 3.96
CA ASP A 87 6.59 4.61 3.28
C ASP A 87 5.63 3.53 3.80
N LYS A 88 6.13 2.29 3.95
CA LYS A 88 5.34 1.20 4.53
C LYS A 88 4.88 1.49 5.95
N ALA A 89 5.79 2.02 6.76
CA ALA A 89 5.58 2.24 8.18
C ALA A 89 4.91 3.57 8.54
N ALA A 90 4.79 4.54 7.64
CA ALA A 90 4.22 5.85 7.96
C ALA A 90 3.41 6.48 6.82
N ARG A 91 3.59 6.06 5.56
CA ARG A 91 3.03 6.70 4.34
C ARG A 91 3.39 8.19 4.19
N ASP A 92 4.44 8.63 4.90
CA ASP A 92 4.95 9.99 4.84
C ASP A 92 6.41 10.03 5.34
N GLY A 93 7.10 11.14 5.11
CA GLY A 93 8.46 11.39 5.58
C GLY A 93 9.54 10.65 4.77
N THR A 94 9.20 10.13 3.58
CA THR A 94 10.10 9.43 2.66
C THR A 94 11.27 10.33 2.26
N THR A 95 10.99 11.53 1.75
CA THR A 95 12.00 12.53 1.37
C THR A 95 12.83 12.97 2.57
N SER A 96 12.19 13.25 3.72
CA SER A 96 12.87 13.66 4.95
C SER A 96 13.88 12.61 5.41
N THR A 97 13.53 11.33 5.31
CA THR A 97 14.40 10.21 5.69
C THR A 97 15.68 10.19 4.86
N VAL A 98 15.57 10.36 3.55
CA VAL A 98 16.72 10.35 2.65
C VAL A 98 17.61 11.57 2.89
N VAL A 99 17.01 12.76 3.01
CA VAL A 99 17.74 14.02 3.24
C VAL A 99 18.46 13.99 4.60
N LEU A 100 17.78 13.58 5.66
CA LEU A 100 18.36 13.49 7.01
C LEU A 100 19.49 12.46 7.07
N THR A 101 19.30 11.28 6.47
CA THR A 101 20.33 10.23 6.46
C THR A 101 21.58 10.68 5.71
N ALA A 102 21.42 11.36 4.57
CA ALA A 102 22.54 11.91 3.82
C ALA A 102 23.32 12.97 4.62
N GLU A 103 22.62 13.85 5.35
CA GLU A 103 23.27 14.84 6.20
C GLU A 103 24.01 14.19 7.39
N LEU A 104 23.41 13.19 8.03
CA LEU A 104 24.06 12.41 9.10
C LEU A 104 25.37 11.76 8.61
N LEU A 105 25.37 11.21 7.39
CA LEU A 105 26.54 10.61 6.76
C LEU A 105 27.60 11.67 6.39
N GLN A 106 27.18 12.82 5.89
CA GLN A 106 28.07 13.94 5.60
C GLN A 106 28.79 14.43 6.87
N ASN A 107 28.05 14.66 7.95
CA ASN A 107 28.62 15.07 9.24
C ASN A 107 29.54 13.97 9.81
N SER A 108 29.18 12.70 9.65
CA SER A 108 30.04 11.56 10.04
C SER A 108 31.38 11.58 9.30
N LEU A 109 31.37 11.87 7.99
CA LEU A 109 32.60 11.93 7.19
C LEU A 109 33.53 13.05 7.66
N GLU A 110 32.98 14.20 8.06
CA GLU A 110 33.75 15.31 8.63
C GLU A 110 34.40 14.93 9.96
N LEU A 111 33.65 14.27 10.85
CA LEU A 111 34.18 13.76 12.11
C LEU A 111 35.29 12.71 11.89
N VAL A 112 35.14 11.82 10.90
CA VAL A 112 36.20 10.87 10.53
C VAL A 112 37.45 11.58 10.01
N ARG A 113 37.29 12.67 9.25
CA ARG A 113 38.42 13.50 8.80
C ARG A 113 39.14 14.18 9.95
N MET A 114 38.41 14.54 11.01
CA MET A 114 38.96 15.07 12.27
C MET A 114 39.61 13.99 13.15
N GLY A 115 39.58 12.72 12.75
CA GLY A 115 40.22 11.61 13.46
C GLY A 115 39.33 10.92 14.49
N VAL A 116 38.01 11.16 14.47
CA VAL A 116 37.05 10.39 15.29
C VAL A 116 36.82 9.02 14.64
N HIS A 117 36.91 7.95 15.43
CA HIS A 117 36.70 6.59 14.91
C HIS A 117 35.21 6.36 14.60
N PRO A 118 34.84 5.69 13.49
CA PRO A 118 33.42 5.45 13.13
C PRO A 118 32.58 4.84 14.24
N SER A 119 33.12 3.91 15.03
CA SER A 119 32.41 3.31 16.17
C SER A 119 32.01 4.33 17.24
N THR A 120 32.84 5.35 17.49
CA THR A 120 32.52 6.43 18.43
C THR A 120 31.40 7.31 17.88
N ILE A 121 31.38 7.54 16.57
CA ILE A 121 30.31 8.31 15.90
C ILE A 121 28.98 7.57 16.03
N ILE A 122 28.98 6.26 15.73
CA ILE A 122 27.80 5.39 15.85
C ILE A 122 27.25 5.45 17.29
N ASN A 123 28.12 5.29 18.30
CA ASN A 123 27.70 5.36 19.70
C ASN A 123 27.10 6.73 20.06
N GLY A 124 27.73 7.83 19.63
CA GLY A 124 27.20 9.18 19.87
C GLY A 124 25.85 9.42 19.19
N TYR A 125 25.67 8.95 17.95
CA TYR A 125 24.40 9.05 17.25
C TYR A 125 23.30 8.22 17.92
N LEU A 126 23.60 7.00 18.40
CA LEU A 126 22.65 6.17 19.13
C LEU A 126 22.23 6.80 20.47
N LEU A 127 23.15 7.49 21.16
CA LEU A 127 22.81 8.24 22.37
C LEU A 127 21.89 9.43 22.05
N ALA A 128 22.23 10.19 21.00
CA ALA A 128 21.43 11.33 20.56
C ALA A 128 20.02 10.92 20.08
N GLU A 129 19.91 9.79 19.38
CA GLU A 129 18.63 9.22 18.93
C GLU A 129 17.72 8.90 20.11
N ARG A 130 18.22 8.15 21.11
CA ARG A 130 17.42 7.79 22.30
C ARG A 130 16.94 9.01 23.06
N GLU A 131 17.81 10.01 23.25
CA GLU A 131 17.45 11.27 23.89
C GLU A 131 16.41 12.04 23.06
N SER A 132 16.55 12.02 21.72
CA SER A 132 15.60 12.68 20.82
C SER A 132 14.20 12.04 20.91
N ILE A 133 14.12 10.72 20.98
CA ILE A 133 12.85 10.00 21.15
C ILE A 133 12.22 10.34 22.50
N SER A 134 12.99 10.30 23.59
CA SER A 134 12.48 10.66 24.92
C SER A 134 11.97 12.10 24.97
N GLU A 135 12.66 13.02 24.31
CA GLU A 135 12.26 14.42 24.24
C GLU A 135 11.00 14.61 23.37
N LEU A 136 10.89 13.88 22.25
CA LEU A 136 9.70 13.86 21.40
C LEU A 136 8.45 13.44 22.18
N GLU A 137 8.55 12.36 22.97
CA GLU A 137 7.45 11.91 23.82
C GLU A 137 7.06 12.98 24.84
N ARG A 138 8.04 13.63 25.46
CA ARG A 138 7.81 14.68 26.47
C ARG A 138 7.14 15.92 25.91
N VAL A 139 7.46 16.33 24.69
CA VAL A 139 6.90 17.55 24.07
C VAL A 139 5.68 17.29 23.19
N SER A 140 5.37 16.02 22.92
CA SER A 140 4.16 15.64 22.21
C SER A 140 2.90 16.05 22.98
N ARG A 141 1.85 16.39 22.24
CA ARG A 141 0.51 16.65 22.80
C ARG A 141 -0.50 15.75 22.12
N GLU A 142 -1.52 15.30 22.83
CA GLU A 142 -2.65 14.62 22.20
C GLU A 142 -3.52 15.63 21.45
N THR A 143 -4.11 15.21 20.33
CA THR A 143 -5.14 15.99 19.64
C THR A 143 -6.43 16.00 20.45
N ILE A 144 -7.11 17.15 20.46
CA ILE A 144 -8.26 17.38 21.34
C ILE A 144 -9.58 17.35 20.55
N SER A 145 -9.54 17.64 19.24
CA SER A 145 -10.75 17.71 18.41
C SER A 145 -10.60 17.04 17.03
N PRO A 146 -11.71 16.58 16.41
CA PRO A 146 -11.71 16.11 15.03
C PRO A 146 -11.17 17.16 14.04
N ASP A 147 -11.44 18.45 14.27
CA ASP A 147 -10.94 19.54 13.43
C ASP A 147 -9.41 19.68 13.50
N GLU A 148 -8.81 19.45 14.68
CA GLU A 148 -7.36 19.36 14.82
C GLU A 148 -6.81 18.15 14.05
N MET A 149 -7.49 16.99 14.10
CA MET A 149 -7.07 15.80 13.34
C MET A 149 -7.11 16.07 11.83
N LYS A 150 -8.20 16.64 11.33
CA LYS A 150 -8.31 17.06 9.92
C LYS A 150 -7.22 18.05 9.54
N SER A 151 -6.89 18.99 10.43
CA SER A 151 -5.81 19.94 10.19
C SER A 151 -4.46 19.23 10.06
N VAL A 152 -4.17 18.24 10.91
CA VAL A 152 -2.94 17.44 10.82
C VAL A 152 -2.90 16.63 9.53
N ILE A 153 -3.96 15.90 9.19
CA ILE A 153 -4.03 15.12 7.94
C ILE A 153 -3.89 16.04 6.73
N SER A 154 -4.52 17.21 6.73
CA SER A 154 -4.40 18.17 5.62
C SER A 154 -2.96 18.65 5.39
N THR A 155 -2.09 18.61 6.41
CA THR A 155 -0.68 19.00 6.26
C THR A 155 0.12 18.01 5.41
N THR A 156 -0.28 16.74 5.35
CA THR A 156 0.38 15.70 4.53
C THR A 156 0.09 15.86 3.04
N LEU A 157 -1.05 16.50 2.74
CA LEU A 157 -1.56 16.78 1.40
C LEU A 157 -1.13 18.14 0.85
N ALA A 158 -0.63 19.02 1.74
CA ALA A 158 -0.26 20.37 1.38
C ALA A 158 0.86 20.38 0.33
N GLY A 159 0.62 21.05 -0.79
CA GLY A 159 1.58 21.15 -1.90
C GLY A 159 1.50 20.03 -2.93
N LYS A 160 0.76 18.95 -2.67
CA LYS A 160 0.56 17.83 -3.62
C LYS A 160 -0.69 18.01 -4.48
N ILE A 161 -1.78 18.47 -3.86
CA ILE A 161 -3.09 18.61 -4.51
C ILE A 161 -3.74 19.96 -4.18
N SER A 162 -4.81 20.29 -4.92
CA SER A 162 -5.59 21.50 -4.64
C SER A 162 -6.22 21.46 -3.25
N SER A 163 -6.40 22.62 -2.61
CA SER A 163 -6.96 22.70 -1.26
C SER A 163 -8.36 22.10 -1.13
N SER A 164 -9.20 22.27 -2.16
CA SER A 164 -10.55 21.67 -2.18
C SER A 164 -10.50 20.16 -2.22
N LEU A 165 -9.61 19.59 -3.03
CA LEU A 165 -9.42 18.14 -3.12
C LEU A 165 -8.79 17.60 -1.83
N ALA A 166 -7.84 18.33 -1.23
CA ALA A 166 -7.20 17.95 0.02
C ALA A 166 -8.22 17.80 1.15
N SER A 167 -9.15 18.75 1.30
CA SER A 167 -10.24 18.65 2.28
C SER A 167 -11.10 17.41 2.03
N HIS A 168 -11.51 17.19 0.78
CA HIS A 168 -12.37 16.08 0.41
C HIS A 168 -11.72 14.72 0.66
N ILE A 169 -10.46 14.56 0.28
CA ILE A 169 -9.67 13.34 0.51
C ILE A 169 -9.40 13.13 2.00
N THR A 170 -9.17 14.20 2.76
CA THR A 170 -9.02 14.13 4.23
C THR A 170 -10.28 13.59 4.89
N ASP A 171 -11.46 14.06 4.47
CA ASP A 171 -12.73 13.57 5.01
C ASP A 171 -12.95 12.09 4.70
N ILE A 172 -12.67 11.67 3.46
CA ILE A 172 -12.77 10.26 3.04
C ILE A 172 -11.77 9.37 3.81
N ALA A 173 -10.52 9.83 3.98
CA ALA A 173 -9.48 9.09 4.69
C ALA A 173 -9.81 8.94 6.18
N LEU A 174 -10.35 9.97 6.81
CA LEU A 174 -10.76 9.92 8.22
C LEU A 174 -11.95 8.97 8.42
N GLU A 175 -12.99 9.06 7.57
CA GLU A 175 -14.13 8.13 7.64
C GLU A 175 -13.68 6.68 7.42
N ALA A 176 -12.77 6.44 6.47
CA ALA A 176 -12.18 5.13 6.25
C ALA A 176 -11.39 4.63 7.47
N ALA A 177 -10.56 5.48 8.09
CA ALA A 177 -9.79 5.14 9.27
C ALA A 177 -10.67 4.81 10.48
N GLU A 178 -11.75 5.56 10.70
CA GLU A 178 -12.70 5.30 11.78
C GLU A 178 -13.37 3.93 11.62
N ILE A 179 -13.83 3.59 10.41
CA ILE A 179 -14.44 2.27 10.14
C ILE A 179 -13.44 1.13 10.39
N LEU A 180 -12.16 1.33 10.07
CA LEU A 180 -11.11 0.35 10.28
C LEU A 180 -10.60 0.29 11.73
N SER A 181 -10.84 1.32 12.54
CA SER A 181 -10.39 1.37 13.94
C SER A 181 -11.12 0.36 14.83
N GLU A 182 -12.33 -0.02 14.43
CA GLU A 182 -13.13 -1.07 15.09
C GLU A 182 -12.57 -2.48 14.83
N GLU A 183 -11.70 -2.64 13.82
CA GLU A 183 -11.12 -3.92 13.44
C GLU A 183 -9.84 -4.24 14.21
N ASN A 184 -9.77 -5.48 14.70
CA ASN A 184 -8.54 -6.02 15.29
C ASN A 184 -7.54 -6.39 14.18
N GLY A 185 -6.38 -5.72 14.15
CA GLY A 185 -5.26 -6.14 13.34
C GLY A 185 -4.05 -5.22 13.41
N GLY A 186 -2.98 -5.63 12.72
CA GLY A 186 -1.69 -4.92 12.71
C GLY A 186 -1.74 -3.57 12.00
N ASP A 187 -0.58 -2.96 11.81
CA ASP A 187 -0.45 -1.62 11.24
C ASP A 187 -0.74 -1.56 9.72
N ASP A 188 -0.86 -2.72 9.06
CA ASP A 188 -1.10 -2.83 7.61
C ASP A 188 -2.59 -3.03 7.26
N LEU A 189 -3.51 -2.90 8.22
CA LEU A 189 -4.93 -3.21 8.01
C LEU A 189 -5.56 -2.37 6.89
N GLU A 190 -5.18 -1.09 6.78
CA GLU A 190 -5.60 -0.20 5.69
C GLU A 190 -5.21 -0.70 4.28
N ARG A 191 -4.10 -1.44 4.16
CA ARG A 191 -3.63 -1.97 2.87
C ARG A 191 -4.43 -3.19 2.46
N LEU A 192 -4.87 -3.98 3.44
CA LEU A 192 -5.61 -5.22 3.23
C LEU A 192 -7.13 -5.00 3.09
N ARG A 193 -7.66 -3.95 3.72
CA ARG A 193 -9.11 -3.72 3.84
C ARG A 193 -9.67 -2.59 3.00
N VAL A 194 -8.83 -1.69 2.49
CA VAL A 194 -9.27 -0.62 1.60
C VAL A 194 -8.91 -0.95 0.16
N LYS A 195 -9.90 -1.32 -0.65
CA LYS A 195 -9.72 -1.44 -2.10
C LYS A 195 -9.58 -0.04 -2.69
N ARG A 196 -8.53 0.19 -3.47
CA ARG A 196 -8.37 1.36 -4.32
C ARG A 196 -8.91 1.03 -5.70
N LEU A 197 -9.87 1.81 -6.19
CA LEU A 197 -10.45 1.61 -7.52
C LEU A 197 -10.40 2.91 -8.31
N GLU A 198 -9.63 2.94 -9.38
CA GLU A 198 -9.65 4.03 -10.34
C GLU A 198 -10.81 3.88 -11.33
N VAL A 199 -11.64 4.91 -11.46
CA VAL A 199 -12.75 4.92 -12.41
C VAL A 199 -12.68 6.14 -13.30
N SER A 200 -12.56 5.91 -14.61
CA SER A 200 -12.40 6.96 -15.63
C SER A 200 -13.56 7.95 -15.69
N GLY A 201 -13.23 9.24 -15.84
CA GLY A 201 -14.19 10.33 -15.97
C GLY A 201 -14.54 11.01 -14.63
N GLY A 202 -15.38 12.03 -14.70
CA GLY A 202 -15.72 12.88 -13.56
C GLY A 202 -14.60 13.86 -13.17
N LEU A 203 -14.88 14.64 -12.13
CA LEU A 203 -13.91 15.48 -11.45
C LEU A 203 -13.22 14.68 -10.34
N SER A 204 -12.01 15.09 -9.94
CA SER A 204 -11.30 14.45 -8.81
C SER A 204 -12.06 14.53 -7.49
N THR A 205 -12.89 15.57 -7.32
CA THR A 205 -13.80 15.75 -6.17
C THR A 205 -15.00 14.82 -6.18
N ASP A 206 -15.26 14.11 -7.28
CA ASP A 206 -16.33 13.10 -7.36
C ASP A 206 -15.87 11.75 -6.78
N SER A 207 -14.63 11.67 -6.27
CA SER A 207 -14.11 10.48 -5.59
C SER A 207 -14.93 10.18 -4.34
N THR A 208 -15.25 8.92 -4.07
CA THR A 208 -16.19 8.54 -3.02
C THR A 208 -15.73 7.32 -2.24
N LEU A 209 -16.17 7.24 -0.98
CA LEU A 209 -16.02 6.06 -0.14
C LEU A 209 -17.27 5.19 -0.25
N ILE A 210 -17.07 3.92 -0.60
CA ILE A 210 -18.12 2.91 -0.67
C ILE A 210 -17.91 1.93 0.50
N LYS A 211 -18.97 1.73 1.30
CA LYS A 211 -19.01 0.78 2.42
C LYS A 211 -19.31 -0.63 1.91
N GLY A 212 -18.43 -1.12 1.04
CA GLY A 212 -18.57 -2.38 0.32
C GLY A 212 -17.42 -2.61 -0.67
N LEU A 213 -17.54 -3.66 -1.48
CA LEU A 213 -16.61 -3.91 -2.58
C LEU A 213 -17.20 -3.39 -3.88
N MET A 214 -16.53 -2.42 -4.51
CA MET A 214 -16.79 -2.05 -5.90
C MET A 214 -15.66 -2.60 -6.78
N ILE A 215 -16.01 -3.23 -7.90
CA ILE A 215 -15.05 -3.83 -8.83
C ILE A 215 -15.52 -3.74 -10.27
N ALA A 216 -14.60 -3.53 -11.21
CA ALA A 216 -14.87 -3.52 -12.65
C ALA A 216 -15.15 -4.95 -13.19
N LYS A 217 -16.34 -5.46 -12.90
CA LYS A 217 -16.84 -6.77 -13.35
C LYS A 217 -18.31 -6.69 -13.75
N THR A 218 -18.67 -7.61 -14.64
CA THR A 218 -20.05 -7.86 -15.07
C THR A 218 -20.48 -9.26 -14.62
N ARG A 219 -21.77 -9.42 -14.32
CA ARG A 219 -22.39 -10.73 -14.13
C ARG A 219 -22.14 -11.64 -15.32
N VAL A 220 -22.06 -12.94 -15.05
CA VAL A 220 -21.77 -13.96 -16.08
C VAL A 220 -22.94 -14.09 -17.06
N ASP A 221 -24.18 -14.04 -16.55
CA ASP A 221 -25.39 -14.04 -17.38
C ASP A 221 -26.12 -12.71 -17.30
N MET A 222 -26.24 -12.04 -18.45
CA MET A 222 -26.95 -10.78 -18.58
C MET A 222 -28.48 -10.91 -18.42
N GLY A 223 -29.02 -12.14 -18.49
CA GLY A 223 -30.42 -12.44 -18.18
C GLY A 223 -30.78 -12.28 -16.70
N THR A 224 -29.80 -12.38 -15.80
CA THR A 224 -30.02 -12.11 -14.37
C THR A 224 -30.17 -10.61 -14.10
N PRO A 225 -30.87 -10.21 -13.01
CA PRO A 225 -31.07 -8.81 -12.67
C PRO A 225 -29.76 -8.03 -12.55
N ARG A 226 -29.78 -6.72 -12.84
CA ARG A 226 -28.63 -5.82 -12.65
C ARG A 226 -28.43 -5.39 -11.20
N SER A 227 -29.53 -5.28 -10.46
CA SER A 227 -29.51 -4.98 -9.03
C SER A 227 -30.35 -5.98 -8.26
N SER A 228 -30.01 -6.16 -7.00
CA SER A 228 -30.74 -6.99 -6.06
C SER A 228 -30.56 -6.41 -4.66
N GLY A 229 -31.63 -6.41 -3.87
CA GLY A 229 -31.57 -6.04 -2.45
C GLY A 229 -30.88 -7.13 -1.62
N ALA A 230 -31.21 -7.19 -0.33
CA ALA A 230 -30.57 -8.11 0.59
C ALA A 230 -30.77 -9.59 0.20
N GLY A 231 -29.73 -10.40 0.36
CA GLY A 231 -29.74 -11.82 0.02
C GLY A 231 -28.52 -12.57 0.56
N THR A 232 -28.40 -13.84 0.16
CA THR A 232 -27.35 -14.75 0.61
C THR A 232 -26.23 -14.86 -0.42
N ILE A 233 -24.97 -14.81 0.06
CA ILE A 233 -23.77 -14.89 -0.79
C ILE A 233 -22.90 -16.10 -0.44
N ALA A 234 -22.39 -16.76 -1.47
CA ALA A 234 -21.36 -17.80 -1.37
C ALA A 234 -20.07 -17.36 -2.07
N ILE A 235 -18.92 -17.64 -1.43
CA ILE A 235 -17.59 -17.27 -1.94
C ILE A 235 -16.73 -18.53 -2.14
N ILE A 236 -16.25 -18.75 -3.37
CA ILE A 236 -15.46 -19.93 -3.74
C ILE A 236 -14.04 -19.54 -4.19
N ASP A 237 -13.01 -20.03 -3.48
CA ASP A 237 -11.59 -20.04 -3.89
C ASP A 237 -11.33 -21.20 -4.86
N GLY A 238 -11.92 -21.06 -6.05
CA GLY A 238 -11.93 -22.05 -7.11
C GLY A 238 -12.87 -21.61 -8.23
N GLY A 239 -13.27 -22.54 -9.09
CA GLY A 239 -14.24 -22.31 -10.16
C GLY A 239 -15.37 -23.34 -10.18
N LEU A 240 -16.42 -23.03 -10.93
CA LEU A 240 -17.43 -23.99 -11.38
C LEU A 240 -17.08 -24.44 -12.79
N GLU A 241 -15.91 -25.02 -12.94
CA GLU A 241 -15.41 -25.56 -14.21
C GLU A 241 -14.76 -26.93 -14.00
N ASN A 242 -14.61 -27.68 -15.09
CA ASN A 242 -13.90 -28.95 -15.02
C ASN A 242 -12.44 -28.69 -14.65
N ALA A 243 -11.99 -29.29 -13.54
CA ALA A 243 -10.61 -29.16 -13.10
C ALA A 243 -9.66 -29.58 -14.23
N LYS A 244 -8.79 -28.65 -14.63
CA LYS A 244 -7.67 -28.96 -15.52
C LYS A 244 -6.62 -29.69 -14.70
N LEU A 245 -6.13 -30.81 -15.23
CA LEU A 245 -5.06 -31.56 -14.59
C LEU A 245 -3.76 -30.73 -14.66
N GLU A 246 -3.10 -30.54 -13.52
CA GLU A 246 -1.83 -29.78 -13.45
C GLU A 246 -0.66 -30.52 -14.12
N MET A 247 -0.73 -31.86 -14.18
CA MET A 247 0.22 -32.68 -14.91
C MET A 247 -0.30 -33.00 -16.30
N GLU A 248 0.61 -33.14 -17.27
CA GLU A 248 0.29 -33.68 -18.59
C GLU A 248 -0.28 -35.10 -18.42
N ALA A 249 -1.60 -35.18 -18.56
CA ALA A 249 -2.34 -36.43 -18.53
C ALA A 249 -2.95 -36.63 -19.91
N GLU A 250 -2.48 -37.67 -20.61
CA GLU A 250 -3.10 -38.10 -21.85
C GLU A 250 -4.25 -39.05 -21.51
N ILE A 251 -5.46 -38.68 -21.94
CA ILE A 251 -6.63 -39.56 -21.84
C ILE A 251 -6.62 -40.45 -23.09
N GLU A 252 -6.27 -41.73 -22.92
CA GLU A 252 -6.36 -42.70 -24.00
C GLU A 252 -7.83 -43.10 -24.22
N VAL A 253 -8.42 -42.61 -25.30
CA VAL A 253 -9.83 -42.83 -25.61
C VAL A 253 -9.99 -44.17 -26.34
N SER A 254 -10.42 -45.21 -25.63
CA SER A 254 -10.60 -46.56 -26.20
C SER A 254 -11.84 -46.70 -27.09
N SER A 255 -12.83 -45.80 -26.96
CA SER A 255 -13.98 -45.72 -27.86
C SER A 255 -14.69 -44.35 -27.80
N PRO A 256 -15.44 -43.94 -28.84
CA PRO A 256 -16.19 -42.68 -28.83
C PRO A 256 -17.21 -42.53 -27.69
N GLY A 257 -17.66 -43.65 -27.09
CA GLY A 257 -18.59 -43.63 -25.96
C GLY A 257 -17.97 -43.08 -24.67
N VAL A 258 -16.68 -43.33 -24.44
CA VAL A 258 -15.96 -42.90 -23.22
C VAL A 258 -15.93 -41.37 -23.09
N LEU A 259 -15.74 -40.66 -24.21
CA LEU A 259 -15.76 -39.20 -24.23
C LEU A 259 -17.14 -38.64 -23.88
N ARG A 260 -18.22 -39.29 -24.34
CA ARG A 260 -19.60 -38.89 -24.01
C ARG A 260 -19.87 -39.11 -22.53
N ASP A 261 -19.52 -40.27 -22.00
CA ASP A 261 -19.71 -40.60 -20.58
C ASP A 261 -18.93 -39.65 -19.66
N PHE A 262 -17.71 -39.26 -20.06
CA PHE A 262 -16.92 -38.27 -19.33
C PHE A 262 -17.61 -36.90 -19.31
N HIS A 263 -18.08 -36.44 -20.46
CA HIS A 263 -18.78 -35.17 -20.59
C HIS A 263 -20.10 -35.15 -19.77
N GLU A 264 -20.89 -36.22 -19.85
CA GLU A 264 -22.13 -36.35 -19.06
C GLU A 264 -21.86 -36.36 -17.56
N ARG A 265 -20.80 -37.05 -17.09
CA ARG A 265 -20.39 -37.03 -15.69
C ARG A 265 -19.99 -35.62 -15.22
N SER A 266 -19.25 -34.89 -16.04
CA SER A 266 -18.87 -33.50 -15.75
C SER A 266 -20.09 -32.59 -15.60
N ILE A 267 -21.04 -32.66 -16.53
CA ILE A 267 -22.32 -31.93 -16.45
C ILE A 267 -23.10 -32.34 -15.20
N ALA A 268 -23.17 -33.63 -14.88
CA ALA A 268 -23.85 -34.12 -13.70
C ALA A 268 -23.21 -33.60 -12.40
N ASN A 269 -21.88 -33.47 -12.35
CA ASN A 269 -21.19 -32.89 -11.21
C ASN A 269 -21.47 -31.38 -11.06
N LEU A 270 -21.43 -30.62 -12.16
CA LEU A 270 -21.81 -29.21 -12.15
C LEU A 270 -23.25 -29.03 -11.67
N ARG A 271 -24.18 -29.84 -12.19
CA ARG A 271 -25.59 -29.81 -11.76
C ARG A 271 -25.74 -30.10 -10.27
N LYS A 272 -25.02 -31.09 -9.72
CA LYS A 272 -25.01 -31.37 -8.27
C LYS A 272 -24.53 -30.16 -7.46
N SER A 273 -23.44 -29.51 -7.89
CA SER A 273 -22.92 -28.33 -7.20
C SER A 273 -23.92 -27.16 -7.24
N VAL A 274 -24.55 -26.92 -8.38
CA VAL A 274 -25.57 -25.86 -8.53
C VAL A 274 -26.84 -26.18 -7.73
N ASP A 275 -27.31 -27.42 -7.75
CA ASP A 275 -28.47 -27.85 -6.96
C ASP A 275 -28.20 -27.75 -5.46
N HIS A 276 -26.97 -28.03 -5.01
CA HIS A 276 -26.55 -27.87 -3.62
C HIS A 276 -26.47 -26.39 -3.20
N LEU A 277 -25.93 -25.51 -4.04
CA LEU A 277 -25.96 -24.07 -3.76
C LEU A 277 -27.40 -23.52 -3.72
N SER A 278 -28.26 -24.02 -4.62
CA SER A 278 -29.67 -23.64 -4.67
C SER A 278 -30.45 -24.14 -3.46
N SER A 279 -30.19 -25.36 -2.96
CA SER A 279 -30.88 -25.89 -1.77
C SER A 279 -30.54 -25.10 -0.50
N LEU A 280 -29.38 -24.47 -0.46
CA LEU A 280 -28.94 -23.56 0.61
C LEU A 280 -29.47 -22.13 0.47
N GLY A 281 -30.20 -21.81 -0.60
CA GLY A 281 -30.78 -20.48 -0.82
C GLY A 281 -29.76 -19.40 -1.17
N VAL A 282 -28.68 -19.75 -1.89
CA VAL A 282 -27.70 -18.78 -2.37
C VAL A 282 -28.27 -17.93 -3.49
N ASP A 283 -28.26 -16.60 -3.35
CA ASP A 283 -28.70 -15.65 -4.38
C ASP A 283 -27.53 -15.13 -5.23
N LEU A 284 -26.35 -15.01 -4.61
CA LEU A 284 -25.15 -14.45 -5.21
C LEU A 284 -23.96 -15.41 -5.06
N LEU A 285 -23.34 -15.77 -6.18
CA LEU A 285 -22.16 -16.63 -6.22
C LEU A 285 -20.94 -15.87 -6.74
N ILE A 286 -19.89 -15.81 -5.93
CA ILE A 286 -18.60 -15.24 -6.32
C ILE A 286 -17.56 -16.35 -6.40
N VAL A 287 -16.91 -16.49 -7.56
CA VAL A 287 -15.83 -17.48 -7.75
C VAL A 287 -14.52 -16.82 -8.17
N ARG A 288 -13.42 -17.39 -7.70
CA ARG A 288 -12.06 -16.96 -8.06
C ARG A 288 -11.71 -17.25 -9.51
N ASP A 289 -12.03 -18.44 -10.00
CA ASP A 289 -11.58 -18.91 -11.31
C ASP A 289 -12.70 -18.73 -12.35
N GLY A 290 -12.99 -19.77 -13.15
CA GLY A 290 -14.05 -19.76 -14.15
C GLY A 290 -15.42 -20.21 -13.64
N VAL A 291 -16.44 -19.90 -14.43
CA VAL A 291 -17.73 -20.58 -14.44
C VAL A 291 -17.89 -21.13 -15.85
N SER A 292 -18.10 -22.45 -15.96
CA SER A 292 -18.30 -23.15 -17.24
C SER A 292 -19.57 -22.66 -17.92
N ASP A 293 -19.57 -22.57 -19.25
CA ASP A 293 -20.72 -22.08 -20.01
C ASP A 293 -21.96 -22.97 -19.83
N GLU A 294 -21.78 -24.27 -19.53
CA GLU A 294 -22.87 -25.20 -19.17
C GLU A 294 -23.48 -24.91 -17.80
N ALA A 295 -22.71 -24.37 -16.85
CA ALA A 295 -23.18 -24.05 -15.50
C ALA A 295 -23.96 -22.73 -15.46
N VAL A 296 -23.69 -21.80 -16.39
CA VAL A 296 -24.34 -20.49 -16.46
C VAL A 296 -25.87 -20.59 -16.51
N PRO A 297 -26.50 -21.30 -17.47
CA PRO A 297 -27.95 -21.41 -17.50
C PRO A 297 -28.51 -22.14 -16.27
N MET A 298 -27.77 -23.12 -15.73
CA MET A 298 -28.21 -23.84 -14.53
C MET A 298 -28.29 -22.93 -13.30
N LEU A 299 -27.33 -22.01 -13.15
CA LEU A 299 -27.34 -21.00 -12.08
C LEU A 299 -28.49 -20.01 -12.28
N SER A 300 -28.64 -19.50 -13.50
CA SER A 300 -29.69 -18.52 -13.83
C SER A 300 -31.11 -19.07 -13.67
N ASP A 301 -31.35 -20.33 -14.07
CA ASP A 301 -32.65 -21.01 -13.90
C ASP A 301 -33.04 -21.15 -12.41
N LYS A 302 -32.04 -21.22 -11.53
CA LYS A 302 -32.20 -21.27 -10.07
C LYS A 302 -32.22 -19.87 -9.42
N GLY A 303 -32.10 -18.80 -10.22
CA GLY A 303 -32.08 -17.42 -9.74
C GLY A 303 -30.72 -16.95 -9.17
N ILE A 304 -29.66 -17.74 -9.31
CA ILE A 304 -28.35 -17.42 -8.74
C ILE A 304 -27.57 -16.50 -9.68
N THR A 305 -27.32 -15.27 -9.26
CA THR A 305 -26.45 -14.36 -10.00
C THR A 305 -25.00 -14.73 -9.70
N SER A 306 -24.17 -14.88 -10.73
CA SER A 306 -22.77 -15.28 -10.54
C SER A 306 -21.78 -14.31 -11.16
N TYR A 307 -20.61 -14.20 -10.52
CA TYR A 307 -19.45 -13.50 -11.04
C TYR A 307 -18.20 -14.39 -10.93
N ARG A 308 -17.26 -14.19 -11.86
CA ARG A 308 -16.06 -15.03 -12.00
C ARG A 308 -14.77 -14.22 -12.07
N ARG A 309 -13.63 -14.90 -11.94
CA ARG A 309 -12.27 -14.34 -12.09
C ARG A 309 -11.88 -13.31 -11.03
N PHE A 310 -12.30 -13.50 -9.79
CA PHE A 310 -11.91 -12.59 -8.70
C PHE A 310 -10.46 -12.82 -8.28
N GLU A 311 -9.77 -11.76 -7.89
CA GLU A 311 -8.49 -11.91 -7.21
C GLU A 311 -8.73 -12.37 -5.78
N ARG A 312 -7.76 -13.10 -5.22
CA ARG A 312 -7.87 -13.61 -3.85
C ARG A 312 -8.10 -12.49 -2.82
N ILE A 313 -7.45 -11.34 -3.02
CA ILE A 313 -7.60 -10.18 -2.14
C ILE A 313 -9.04 -9.63 -2.15
N ASP A 314 -9.72 -9.67 -3.29
CA ASP A 314 -11.11 -9.22 -3.41
C ASP A 314 -12.07 -10.20 -2.70
N LEU A 315 -11.78 -11.50 -2.73
CA LEU A 315 -12.54 -12.51 -1.97
C LEU A 315 -12.39 -12.32 -0.46
N GLU A 316 -11.17 -11.99 0.00
CA GLU A 316 -10.90 -11.71 1.41
C GLU A 316 -11.61 -10.43 1.90
N ILE A 317 -11.76 -9.44 1.03
CA ILE A 317 -12.56 -8.23 1.28
C ILE A 317 -14.06 -8.57 1.35
N LEU A 318 -14.59 -9.30 0.36
CA LEU A 318 -16.00 -9.72 0.36
C LEU A 318 -16.35 -10.60 1.56
N SER A 319 -15.47 -11.53 1.92
CA SER A 319 -15.62 -12.38 3.09
C SER A 319 -15.79 -11.56 4.37
N ARG A 320 -15.10 -10.43 4.49
CA ARG A 320 -15.29 -9.51 5.63
C ARG A 320 -16.58 -8.72 5.57
N ILE A 321 -16.91 -8.14 4.42
CA ILE A 321 -18.12 -7.31 4.26
C ILE A 321 -19.40 -8.13 4.45
N THR A 322 -19.36 -9.41 4.09
CA THR A 322 -20.55 -10.27 4.05
C THR A 322 -20.59 -11.32 5.16
N GLY A 323 -19.49 -11.53 5.88
CA GLY A 323 -19.33 -12.62 6.85
C GLY A 323 -19.15 -14.00 6.23
N ALA A 324 -19.20 -14.14 4.90
CA ALA A 324 -19.06 -15.41 4.21
C ALA A 324 -17.67 -16.03 4.42
N ARG A 325 -17.61 -17.35 4.60
CA ARG A 325 -16.35 -18.08 4.62
C ARG A 325 -15.93 -18.42 3.19
N ILE A 326 -14.65 -18.25 2.89
CA ILE A 326 -14.09 -18.64 1.59
C ILE A 326 -13.90 -20.16 1.59
N ILE A 327 -14.64 -20.85 0.71
CA ILE A 327 -14.60 -22.31 0.58
C ILE A 327 -13.98 -22.70 -0.77
N ARG A 328 -13.33 -23.86 -0.86
CA ARG A 328 -12.75 -24.34 -2.14
C ARG A 328 -13.70 -25.23 -2.93
N ASP A 329 -14.44 -26.09 -2.24
CA ASP A 329 -15.29 -27.10 -2.86
C ASP A 329 -16.78 -26.70 -2.69
N PRO A 330 -17.50 -26.42 -3.78
CA PRO A 330 -18.92 -26.06 -3.72
C PRO A 330 -19.80 -27.15 -3.10
N LEU A 331 -19.42 -28.43 -3.14
CA LEU A 331 -20.21 -29.52 -2.57
C LEU A 331 -20.07 -29.63 -1.05
N ARG A 332 -19.09 -28.95 -0.46
CA ARG A 332 -18.81 -28.98 0.98
C ARG A 332 -19.30 -27.74 1.72
N ILE A 333 -19.88 -26.79 0.99
CA ILE A 333 -20.41 -25.58 1.58
C ILE A 333 -21.62 -25.92 2.46
N SER A 334 -21.68 -25.32 3.63
CA SER A 334 -22.76 -25.44 4.60
C SER A 334 -23.40 -24.07 4.86
N GLU A 335 -24.54 -24.04 5.56
CA GLU A 335 -25.22 -22.79 5.92
C GLU A 335 -24.33 -21.85 6.75
N GLU A 336 -23.41 -22.39 7.55
CA GLU A 336 -22.46 -21.62 8.37
C GLU A 336 -21.38 -20.91 7.54
N ASP A 337 -21.15 -21.37 6.30
CA ASP A 337 -20.14 -20.80 5.42
C ASP A 337 -20.69 -19.64 4.57
N LEU A 338 -22.02 -19.49 4.53
CA LEU A 338 -22.69 -18.45 3.76
C LEU A 338 -22.59 -17.10 4.47
N GLY A 339 -22.51 -16.04 3.66
CA GLY A 339 -22.63 -14.68 4.14
C GLY A 339 -23.95 -14.04 3.71
N THR A 340 -24.14 -12.80 4.13
CA THR A 340 -25.27 -11.98 3.70
C THR A 340 -24.76 -10.70 3.06
N PHE A 341 -25.46 -10.23 2.04
CA PHE A 341 -25.23 -8.94 1.42
C PHE A 341 -26.51 -8.10 1.53
N THR A 342 -26.39 -6.78 1.63
CA THR A 342 -27.51 -5.84 1.80
C THR A 342 -27.98 -5.27 0.48
N ASN A 343 -27.04 -5.01 -0.42
CA ASN A 343 -27.30 -4.48 -1.75
C ASN A 343 -26.25 -4.98 -2.73
N ARG A 344 -26.68 -5.28 -3.95
CA ARG A 344 -25.81 -5.49 -5.11
C ARG A 344 -26.34 -4.67 -6.26
N GLU A 345 -25.46 -3.90 -6.89
CA GLU A 345 -25.82 -3.06 -8.03
C GLU A 345 -24.73 -3.09 -9.09
N GLU A 346 -25.14 -3.06 -10.36
CA GLU A 346 -24.25 -2.86 -11.49
C GLU A 346 -24.49 -1.50 -12.16
N GLU A 347 -23.45 -0.68 -12.21
CA GLU A 347 -23.46 0.62 -12.86
C GLU A 347 -22.41 0.67 -13.98
N SER A 348 -22.78 1.23 -15.13
CA SER A 348 -21.84 1.47 -16.23
C SER A 348 -21.31 2.90 -16.17
N ILE A 349 -20.03 3.05 -15.82
CA ILE A 349 -19.35 4.34 -15.72
C ILE A 349 -18.28 4.41 -16.81
N ALA A 350 -18.35 5.43 -17.67
CA ALA A 350 -17.41 5.64 -18.79
C ALA A 350 -17.21 4.39 -19.68
N GLY A 351 -18.29 3.62 -19.90
CA GLY A 351 -18.28 2.42 -20.75
C GLY A 351 -17.80 1.14 -20.07
N VAL A 352 -17.39 1.21 -18.80
CA VAL A 352 -17.01 0.03 -18.00
C VAL A 352 -18.09 -0.23 -16.96
N THR A 353 -18.60 -1.46 -16.91
CA THR A 353 -19.55 -1.88 -15.89
C THR A 353 -18.80 -2.25 -14.62
N HIS A 354 -19.25 -1.66 -13.51
CA HIS A 354 -18.76 -1.92 -12.17
C HIS A 354 -19.88 -2.56 -11.37
N THR A 355 -19.51 -3.53 -10.56
CA THR A 355 -20.40 -4.17 -9.61
C THR A 355 -20.03 -3.69 -8.22
N THR A 356 -21.02 -3.23 -7.47
CA THR A 356 -20.91 -2.89 -6.05
C THR A 356 -21.66 -3.93 -5.24
N ILE A 357 -21.00 -4.47 -4.22
CA ILE A 357 -21.57 -5.40 -3.24
C ILE A 357 -21.38 -4.80 -1.84
N GLU A 358 -22.49 -4.52 -1.17
CA GLU A 358 -22.53 -4.03 0.20
C GLU A 358 -23.03 -5.13 1.12
N GLY A 359 -22.56 -5.13 2.37
CA GLY A 359 -22.96 -6.11 3.37
C GLY A 359 -23.16 -5.49 4.74
N PRO A 360 -23.71 -6.25 5.69
CA PRO A 360 -24.01 -5.75 7.02
C PRO A 360 -22.76 -5.59 7.89
N GLU A 361 -21.72 -6.36 7.60
CA GLU A 361 -20.47 -6.34 8.37
C GLU A 361 -19.61 -5.15 7.95
N ARG A 362 -19.03 -4.49 8.96
CA ARG A 362 -18.03 -3.44 8.77
C ARG A 362 -16.64 -4.08 8.73
N GLY A 363 -15.68 -3.45 8.06
CA GLY A 363 -14.28 -3.86 8.15
C GLY A 363 -13.54 -3.98 6.81
N ALA A 364 -14.21 -3.79 5.67
CA ALA A 364 -13.55 -3.51 4.40
C ALA A 364 -14.39 -2.55 3.55
N LEU A 365 -13.70 -1.75 2.74
CA LEU A 365 -14.25 -0.60 2.03
C LEU A 365 -13.60 -0.49 0.65
N THR A 366 -14.26 0.22 -0.26
CA THR A 366 -13.67 0.62 -1.54
C THR A 366 -13.65 2.13 -1.65
N VAL A 367 -12.50 2.70 -1.97
CA VAL A 367 -12.38 4.11 -2.33
C VAL A 367 -12.27 4.22 -3.83
N VAL A 368 -13.19 4.96 -4.40
CA VAL A 368 -13.30 5.20 -5.84
C VAL A 368 -12.61 6.51 -6.18
N PHE A 369 -11.55 6.45 -6.96
CA PHE A 369 -10.81 7.61 -7.45
C PHE A 369 -11.28 8.01 -8.84
N ARG A 370 -11.84 9.22 -8.93
CA ARG A 370 -12.34 9.82 -10.17
C ARG A 370 -11.32 10.81 -10.72
N GLY A 371 -11.38 11.06 -12.02
CA GLY A 371 -10.44 11.98 -12.65
C GLY A 371 -10.43 11.88 -14.17
N THR A 372 -10.09 13.01 -14.80
CA THR A 372 -10.13 13.19 -16.26
C THR A 372 -9.02 12.44 -16.98
N SER A 373 -7.84 12.28 -16.37
CA SER A 373 -6.71 11.53 -16.91
C SER A 373 -6.23 10.45 -15.93
N PRO A 374 -5.55 9.39 -16.41
CA PRO A 374 -4.92 8.39 -15.54
C PRO A 374 -3.94 9.02 -14.55
N HIS A 375 -3.10 9.95 -14.98
CA HIS A 375 -2.14 10.63 -14.11
C HIS A 375 -2.82 11.39 -12.95
N ILE A 376 -3.96 12.03 -13.20
CA ILE A 376 -4.70 12.71 -12.13
C ILE A 376 -5.27 11.71 -11.14
N ARG A 377 -5.83 10.59 -11.61
CA ARG A 377 -6.39 9.56 -10.70
C ARG A 377 -5.31 8.92 -9.85
N GLU A 378 -4.16 8.62 -10.44
CA GLU A 378 -3.00 8.09 -9.74
C GLU A 378 -2.53 9.06 -8.65
N GLU A 379 -2.46 10.36 -8.94
CA GLU A 379 -2.07 11.37 -7.96
C GLU A 379 -3.10 11.53 -6.83
N VAL A 380 -4.41 11.49 -7.14
CA VAL A 380 -5.48 11.51 -6.13
C VAL A 380 -5.40 10.27 -5.24
N MET A 381 -5.15 9.09 -5.82
CA MET A 381 -4.99 7.85 -5.08
C MET A 381 -3.76 7.88 -4.16
N ARG A 382 -2.63 8.43 -4.62
CA ARG A 382 -1.43 8.62 -3.78
C ARG A 382 -1.69 9.59 -2.64
N ALA A 383 -2.31 10.73 -2.92
CA ALA A 383 -2.73 11.68 -1.89
C ALA A 383 -3.63 11.00 -0.85
N PHE A 384 -4.59 10.18 -1.28
CA PHE A 384 -5.41 9.39 -0.36
C PHE A 384 -4.57 8.41 0.46
N ASP A 385 -3.60 7.70 -0.13
CA ASP A 385 -2.74 6.78 0.59
C ASP A 385 -1.93 7.46 1.70
N ASP A 386 -1.40 8.66 1.44
CA ASP A 386 -0.69 9.46 2.43
C ASP A 386 -1.63 9.93 3.55
N ALA A 387 -2.81 10.43 3.19
CA ALA A 387 -3.82 10.84 4.17
C ALA A 387 -4.34 9.67 5.00
N MET A 388 -4.57 8.52 4.38
CA MET A 388 -5.07 7.30 5.01
C MET A 388 -4.04 6.75 6.00
N GLY A 389 -2.77 6.68 5.61
CA GLY A 389 -1.70 6.21 6.50
C GLY A 389 -1.57 7.04 7.77
N VAL A 390 -1.68 8.36 7.64
CA VAL A 390 -1.67 9.26 8.80
C VAL A 390 -2.97 9.16 9.60
N SER A 391 -4.13 9.14 8.93
CA SER A 391 -5.45 9.01 9.60
C SER A 391 -5.54 7.73 10.42
N PHE A 392 -5.15 6.60 9.84
CA PHE A 392 -5.17 5.28 10.49
C PHE A 392 -4.33 5.24 11.77
N ARG A 393 -3.15 5.87 11.74
CA ARG A 393 -2.27 5.97 12.90
C ARG A 393 -2.80 6.94 13.93
N MET A 394 -3.31 8.08 13.50
CA MET A 394 -3.86 9.11 14.39
C MET A 394 -5.04 8.61 15.22
N VAL A 395 -5.87 7.72 14.65
CA VAL A 395 -6.97 7.10 15.40
C VAL A 395 -6.46 6.15 16.50
N ARG A 396 -5.25 5.59 16.36
CA ARG A 396 -4.61 4.70 17.35
C ARG A 396 -3.71 5.44 18.35
N ASP A 397 -2.95 6.42 17.87
CA ASP A 397 -2.06 7.29 18.63
C ASP A 397 -2.31 8.74 18.21
N SER A 398 -2.99 9.49 19.08
CA SER A 398 -3.40 10.87 18.82
C SER A 398 -2.30 11.91 19.13
N ARG A 399 -1.09 11.47 19.49
CA ARG A 399 0.01 12.37 19.81
C ARG A 399 0.55 13.07 18.57
N VAL A 400 0.72 14.38 18.66
CA VAL A 400 1.21 15.25 17.59
C VAL A 400 2.31 16.18 18.10
N VAL A 401 3.16 16.59 17.18
CA VAL A 401 4.25 17.55 17.42
C VAL A 401 4.16 18.72 16.43
N PRO A 402 4.72 19.90 16.76
CA PRO A 402 4.78 21.02 15.82
C PRO A 402 5.58 20.68 14.55
N GLY A 403 4.94 20.85 13.38
CA GLY A 403 5.56 20.62 12.07
C GLY A 403 6.44 21.79 11.57
N GLY A 404 6.67 21.85 10.25
CA GLY A 404 7.36 22.97 9.61
C GLY A 404 8.84 23.14 10.00
N GLY A 405 9.51 22.07 10.45
CA GLY A 405 10.88 22.13 10.93
C GLY A 405 11.04 22.55 12.39
N ALA A 406 9.95 22.92 13.08
CA ALA A 406 10.01 23.43 14.45
C ALA A 406 10.53 22.35 15.42
N ILE A 407 10.03 21.12 15.33
CA ILE A 407 10.48 20.02 16.17
C ILE A 407 11.96 19.67 15.92
N GLN A 408 12.42 19.73 14.68
CA GLN A 408 13.83 19.48 14.33
C GLN A 408 14.75 20.53 14.96
N ILE A 409 14.37 21.82 14.94
CA ILE A 409 15.15 22.88 15.61
C ILE A 409 15.11 22.72 17.14
N HIS A 410 13.95 22.37 17.70
CA HIS A 410 13.83 22.11 19.14
C HIS A 410 14.77 20.99 19.58
N LEU A 411 14.72 19.85 18.90
CA LEU A 411 15.59 18.71 19.15
C LEU A 411 17.07 19.07 18.94
N ALA A 412 17.42 19.79 17.87
CA ALA A 412 18.80 20.23 17.64
C ALA A 412 19.35 21.09 18.80
N ARG A 413 18.51 21.92 19.44
CA ARG A 413 18.91 22.71 20.62
C ARG A 413 19.02 21.84 21.87
N HIS A 414 18.05 20.96 22.09
CA HIS A 414 18.03 20.04 23.23
C HIS A 414 19.24 19.10 23.22
N ILE A 415 19.50 18.47 22.08
CA ILE A 415 20.60 17.52 21.90
C ILE A 415 21.97 18.20 22.04
N ARG A 416 22.12 19.46 21.61
CA ARG A 416 23.36 20.22 21.90
C ARG A 416 23.56 20.48 23.38
N ALA A 417 22.50 20.77 24.13
CA ALA A 417 22.60 20.92 25.58
C ALA A 417 22.95 19.58 26.26
N PHE A 418 22.34 18.48 25.80
CA PHE A 418 22.64 17.12 26.25
C PHE A 418 24.10 16.70 25.94
N ALA A 419 24.66 17.14 24.81
CA ALA A 419 26.04 16.85 24.43
C ALA A 419 27.04 17.32 25.50
N LEU A 420 26.79 18.46 26.16
CA LEU A 420 27.65 19.01 27.21
C LEU A 420 27.79 18.08 28.43
N GLY A 421 26.81 17.21 28.66
CA GLY A 421 26.83 16.21 29.73
C GLY A 421 27.61 14.93 29.39
N ASN A 422 28.06 14.77 28.14
CA ASN A 422 28.71 13.57 27.64
C ASN A 422 30.16 13.89 27.21
N PRO A 423 31.11 14.03 28.14
CA PRO A 423 32.47 14.45 27.81
C PRO A 423 33.18 13.38 26.98
N GLY A 424 33.89 13.79 25.92
CA GLY A 424 34.69 12.90 25.11
C GLY A 424 34.57 13.15 23.62
N ARG A 425 34.94 12.16 22.80
CA ARG A 425 34.80 12.23 21.34
C ARG A 425 33.36 11.95 20.91
N GLU A 426 32.58 11.28 21.75
CA GLU A 426 31.15 11.07 21.61
C GLU A 426 30.39 12.40 21.58
N GLN A 427 30.84 13.42 22.33
CA GLN A 427 30.25 14.75 22.31
C GLN A 427 30.16 15.32 20.89
N LEU A 428 31.27 15.24 20.14
CA LEU A 428 31.35 15.74 18.77
C LEU A 428 30.37 15.02 17.83
N ALA A 429 30.13 13.74 18.07
CA ALA A 429 29.14 12.97 17.34
C ALA A 429 27.70 13.38 17.71
N ILE A 430 27.40 13.59 18.99
CA ILE A 430 26.09 14.09 19.42
C ILE A 430 25.82 15.48 18.81
N GLU A 431 26.81 16.36 18.78
CA GLU A 431 26.71 17.67 18.12
C GLU A 431 26.51 17.55 16.60
N GLY A 432 27.20 16.60 15.95
CA GLY A 432 27.01 16.28 14.53
C GLY A 432 25.61 15.77 14.20
N TYR A 433 25.01 14.96 15.09
CA TYR A 433 23.61 14.53 14.99
C TYR A 433 22.66 15.74 15.10
N ALA A 434 22.85 16.60 16.10
CA ALA A 434 22.04 17.79 16.28
C ALA A 434 22.10 18.74 15.08
N ALA A 435 23.30 18.93 14.49
CA ALA A 435 23.47 19.72 13.27
C ALA A 435 22.74 19.11 12.07
N ALA A 436 22.69 17.78 11.97
CA ALA A 436 22.01 17.10 10.87
C ALA A 436 20.49 17.35 10.89
N LEU A 437 19.86 17.47 12.07
CA LEU A 437 18.43 17.75 12.19
C LEU A 437 18.03 19.09 11.52
N GLU A 438 18.94 20.07 11.49
CA GLU A 438 18.69 21.39 10.90
C GLU A 438 18.60 21.36 9.37
N VAL A 439 18.95 20.25 8.72
CA VAL A 439 18.82 20.12 7.26
C VAL A 439 17.38 20.24 6.79
N ILE A 440 16.41 19.73 7.58
CA ILE A 440 14.99 19.73 7.23
C ILE A 440 14.45 21.17 7.16
N PRO A 441 14.52 21.99 8.22
CA PRO A 441 14.08 23.39 8.14
C PRO A 441 14.87 24.19 7.10
N ARG A 442 16.15 23.89 6.88
CA ARG A 442 16.96 24.54 5.83
C ARG A 442 16.50 24.17 4.42
N ALA A 443 16.00 22.95 4.20
CA ALA A 443 15.47 22.52 2.92
C ALA A 443 14.04 23.02 2.67
N LEU A 444 13.27 23.29 3.73
CA LEU A 444 11.93 23.88 3.66
C LEU A 444 11.94 25.40 3.39
N ALA A 445 12.99 26.10 3.84
CA ALA A 445 13.20 27.54 3.65
C ALA A 445 13.73 27.86 2.25
#